data_AF-A0A5E4APP7-F1
#
_entry.id   AF-A0A5E4APP7-F1
#
_cell.length_a   1.000
_cell.length_b   1.000
_cell.length_c   1.000
_cell.angle_alpha   90.00
_cell.angle_beta   90.00
_cell.angle_gamma   90.00
#
_symmetry.space_group_name_H-M   'P 1'
#
loop_
_entity.id
_entity.type
_entity.pdbx_description
1 polymer ?
#
loop_
_entity_poly.entity_id
_entity_poly.type
_entity_poly.pdbx_seq_one_letter_code
_entity_poly.pdbx_strand_id
1 'polypeptide(L)'
;MPFLQEDLYSAPQPALFLVDNHHEVYLWQGWWPIENKITGSARIRWASDRKSAMETVLQYSRGKNLKKPPPKSYLIHAGLEPLTFTNMFPSWEHREDIAEITEMDMEVSNQIILVEEVLAKLCKTIYPLADLLARPLPEGVDPLKLEIYLTDEDFEFALDMTRDEYNALPTWKQVNLKKAKGLF
;
A
#
# COMPACT_ATOMS: atom_id res chain seq x y z
N MET A 1 5.12 -15.40 27.17
CA MET A 1 3.70 -15.62 26.79
C MET A 1 3.64 -15.70 25.28
N PRO A 2 2.82 -16.58 24.68
CA PRO A 2 2.66 -16.62 23.23
C PRO A 2 2.00 -15.33 22.74
N PHE A 3 2.28 -14.95 21.49
CA PHE A 3 1.55 -13.89 20.80
C PHE A 3 0.17 -14.41 20.41
N LEU A 4 -0.88 -13.62 20.65
CA LEU A 4 -2.28 -14.01 20.49
C LEU A 4 -2.93 -13.26 19.32
N GLN A 5 -4.00 -13.82 18.77
CA GLN A 5 -4.81 -13.12 17.76
C GLN A 5 -5.31 -11.77 18.30
N GLU A 6 -5.71 -11.72 19.57
CA GLU A 6 -6.19 -10.48 20.21
C GLU A 6 -5.16 -9.35 20.22
N ASP A 7 -3.86 -9.68 20.21
CA ASP A 7 -2.79 -8.67 20.14
C ASP A 7 -2.83 -7.91 18.79
N LEU A 8 -3.30 -8.56 17.72
CA LEU A 8 -3.48 -7.95 16.40
C LEU A 8 -4.80 -7.18 16.30
N TYR A 9 -5.90 -7.80 16.75
CA TYR A 9 -7.26 -7.29 16.54
C TYR A 9 -7.67 -6.20 17.51
N SER A 10 -7.11 -6.17 18.72
CA SER A 10 -7.39 -5.13 19.72
C SER A 10 -6.58 -3.84 19.52
N ALA A 11 -5.61 -3.84 18.59
CA ALA A 11 -4.81 -2.66 18.29
C ALA A 11 -5.64 -1.59 17.55
N PRO A 12 -5.30 -0.28 17.69
CA PRO A 12 -5.97 0.78 16.93
C PRO A 12 -5.80 0.56 15.41
N GLN A 13 -6.92 0.42 14.71
CA GLN A 13 -6.93 0.09 13.28
C GLN A 13 -7.02 1.33 12.37
N PRO A 14 -6.35 1.31 11.19
CA PRO A 14 -5.57 0.19 10.65
C PRO A 14 -4.17 0.09 11.30
N ALA A 15 -3.73 -1.12 11.62
CA ALA A 15 -2.43 -1.42 12.23
C ALA A 15 -1.51 -2.25 11.32
N LEU A 16 -0.19 -2.21 11.56
CA LEU A 16 0.81 -3.01 10.87
C LEU A 16 1.64 -3.80 11.88
N PHE A 17 1.76 -5.11 11.67
CA PHE A 17 2.54 -6.00 12.51
C PHE A 17 3.52 -6.83 11.67
N LEU A 18 4.77 -6.89 12.11
CA LEU A 18 5.76 -7.84 11.58
C LEU A 18 5.71 -9.11 12.43
N VAL A 19 5.41 -10.24 11.82
CA VAL A 19 5.37 -11.56 12.47
C VAL A 19 6.39 -12.48 11.81
N ASP A 20 7.27 -13.07 12.60
CA ASP A 20 8.40 -13.86 12.12
C ASP A 20 8.38 -15.25 12.74
N ASN A 21 8.26 -16.28 11.89
CA ASN A 21 8.21 -17.68 12.32
C ASN A 21 9.50 -18.45 12.03
N HIS A 22 10.61 -17.75 11.82
CA HIS A 22 11.92 -18.24 11.40
C HIS A 22 12.02 -18.75 9.95
N HIS A 23 10.95 -19.28 9.36
CA HIS A 23 10.94 -19.80 7.99
C HIS A 23 10.50 -18.72 6.99
N GLU A 24 9.54 -17.90 7.39
CA GLU A 24 8.90 -16.84 6.62
C GLU A 24 8.69 -15.63 7.53
N VAL A 25 8.60 -14.45 6.92
CA VAL A 25 8.25 -13.21 7.63
C VAL A 25 6.95 -12.68 7.05
N TYR A 26 6.00 -12.31 7.89
CA TYR A 26 4.71 -11.77 7.50
C TYR A 26 4.63 -10.31 7.90
N LEU A 27 4.10 -9.48 7.00
CA LEU A 27 3.57 -8.17 7.32
C LEU A 27 2.05 -8.31 7.40
N TRP A 28 1.50 -8.36 8.61
CA TRP A 28 0.05 -8.35 8.82
C TRP A 28 -0.45 -6.91 8.78
N GLN A 29 -1.52 -6.70 8.03
CA GLN A 29 -2.15 -5.41 7.80
C GLN A 29 -3.60 -5.43 8.25
N GLY A 30 -3.92 -4.51 9.14
CA GLY A 30 -5.26 -4.24 9.64
C GLY A 30 -6.22 -3.66 8.59
N TRP A 31 -7.46 -3.51 9.02
CA TRP A 31 -8.55 -2.99 8.20
C TRP A 31 -8.84 -1.53 8.51
N TRP A 32 -9.59 -0.86 7.63
CA TRP A 32 -10.14 0.46 7.92
C TRP A 32 -11.51 0.33 8.60
N PRO A 33 -11.69 0.82 9.83
CA PRO A 33 -13.00 0.78 10.48
C PRO A 33 -14.06 1.61 9.74
N ILE A 34 -15.22 1.02 9.47
CA ILE A 34 -16.34 1.65 8.73
C ILE A 34 -16.82 2.93 9.44
N GLU A 35 -16.77 2.94 10.78
CA GLU A 35 -17.29 4.03 11.61
C GLU A 35 -16.48 5.33 11.50
N ASN A 36 -15.23 5.26 11.01
CA ASN A 36 -14.35 6.41 10.94
C ASN A 36 -14.51 7.15 9.61
N LYS A 37 -14.78 8.47 9.67
CA LYS A 37 -14.65 9.34 8.50
C LYS A 37 -13.19 9.40 8.06
N ILE A 38 -12.84 8.61 7.06
CA ILE A 38 -11.49 8.56 6.51
C ILE A 38 -11.20 9.87 5.77
N THR A 39 -10.36 10.73 6.36
CA THR A 39 -9.88 11.92 5.65
C THR A 39 -8.85 11.52 4.59
N GLY A 40 -8.75 12.26 3.48
CA GLY A 40 -7.72 12.01 2.47
C GLY A 40 -6.29 12.03 3.04
N SER A 41 -6.05 12.87 4.05
CA SER A 41 -4.76 12.92 4.75
C SER A 41 -4.41 11.63 5.51
N ALA A 42 -5.42 10.91 6.01
CA ALA A 42 -5.21 9.64 6.70
C ALA A 42 -4.77 8.54 5.72
N ARG A 43 -5.36 8.49 4.51
CA ARG A 43 -4.95 7.55 3.46
C ARG A 43 -3.52 7.80 2.98
N ILE A 44 -3.12 9.07 2.82
CA ILE A 44 -1.75 9.43 2.43
C ILE A 44 -0.74 8.99 3.50
N ARG A 45 -1.01 9.28 4.78
CA ARG A 45 -0.15 8.84 5.88
C ARG A 45 -0.04 7.31 5.93
N TRP A 46 -1.16 6.61 5.82
CA TRP A 46 -1.20 5.16 5.79
C TRP A 46 -0.40 4.54 4.65
N ALA A 47 -0.46 5.11 3.44
CA ALA A 47 0.35 4.65 2.32
C ALA A 47 1.86 4.79 2.61
N SER A 48 2.26 5.90 3.24
CA SER A 48 3.64 6.11 3.68
C SER A 48 4.06 5.09 4.74
N ASP A 49 3.23 4.88 5.77
CA ASP A 49 3.52 3.92 6.84
C ASP A 49 3.66 2.50 6.30
N ARG A 50 2.77 2.10 5.38
CA ARG A 50 2.83 0.80 4.69
C ARG A 50 4.12 0.63 3.91
N LYS A 51 4.54 1.64 3.14
CA LYS A 51 5.79 1.59 2.39
C LYS A 51 6.98 1.39 3.34
N SER A 52 7.06 2.17 4.41
CA SER A 52 8.14 2.05 5.40
C SER A 52 8.13 0.71 6.13
N ALA A 53 6.95 0.15 6.42
CA ALA A 53 6.84 -1.17 7.03
C ALA A 53 7.31 -2.28 6.09
N MET A 54 6.94 -2.23 4.80
CA MET A 54 7.40 -3.18 3.79
C MET A 54 8.93 -3.12 3.62
N GLU A 55 9.50 -1.92 3.54
CA GLU A 55 10.96 -1.74 3.52
C GLU A 55 11.62 -2.34 4.77
N THR A 56 11.04 -2.08 5.94
CA THR A 56 11.53 -2.61 7.23
C THR A 56 11.52 -4.14 7.25
N VAL A 57 10.45 -4.77 6.77
CA VAL A 57 10.33 -6.24 6.69
C VAL A 57 11.42 -6.84 5.80
N LEU A 58 11.66 -6.26 4.63
CA LEU A 58 12.69 -6.75 3.71
C LEU A 58 14.10 -6.57 4.29
N GLN A 59 14.38 -5.42 4.93
CA GLN A 59 15.67 -5.19 5.59
C GLN A 59 15.86 -6.12 6.79
N TYR A 60 14.82 -6.35 7.57
CA TYR A 60 14.83 -7.28 8.70
C TYR A 60 15.10 -8.72 8.24
N SER A 61 14.41 -9.20 7.19
CA SER A 61 14.65 -10.54 6.61
C SER A 61 16.09 -10.72 6.15
N ARG A 62 16.66 -9.71 5.48
CA ARG A 62 18.07 -9.69 5.04
C ARG A 62 19.06 -9.65 6.19
N GLY A 63 18.77 -8.88 7.25
CA GLY A 63 19.65 -8.71 8.40
C GLY A 63 19.65 -9.92 9.36
N LYS A 64 18.50 -10.57 9.55
CA LYS A 64 18.35 -11.72 10.46
C LYS A 64 19.05 -12.98 9.93
N ASN A 65 19.05 -13.20 8.62
CA ASN A 65 19.59 -14.41 8.02
C ASN A 65 20.87 -14.16 7.21
N LEU A 66 22.01 -14.55 7.80
CA LEU A 66 23.29 -14.67 7.08
C LEU A 66 23.29 -15.84 6.06
N LYS A 67 22.27 -16.71 6.10
CA LYS A 67 22.07 -17.79 5.13
C LYS A 67 21.46 -17.22 3.84
N LYS A 68 22.03 -17.60 2.70
CA LYS A 68 21.51 -17.27 1.37
C LYS A 68 20.70 -18.45 0.80
N PRO A 69 19.49 -18.23 0.26
CA PRO A 69 18.76 -16.96 0.17
C PRO A 69 18.03 -16.57 1.49
N PRO A 70 17.71 -15.29 1.69
CA PRO A 70 16.89 -14.83 2.82
C PRO A 70 15.46 -15.42 2.74
N PRO A 71 14.74 -15.55 3.88
CA PRO A 71 13.38 -16.06 3.88
C PRO A 71 12.44 -15.10 3.14
N LYS A 72 11.41 -15.67 2.51
CA LYS A 72 10.40 -14.88 1.80
C LYS A 72 9.56 -14.08 2.79
N SER A 73 9.09 -12.92 2.33
CA SER A 73 8.24 -12.03 3.10
C SER A 73 6.88 -11.86 2.42
N TYR A 74 5.80 -12.03 3.18
CA TYR A 74 4.42 -12.05 2.66
C TYR A 74 3.56 -10.98 3.31
N LEU A 75 2.71 -10.34 2.51
CA LEU A 75 1.69 -9.41 2.99
C LEU A 75 0.42 -10.19 3.32
N ILE A 76 -0.09 -10.01 4.52
CA ILE A 76 -1.26 -10.69 5.06
C ILE A 76 -2.28 -9.64 5.46
N HIS A 77 -3.55 -9.83 5.07
CA HIS A 77 -4.61 -8.89 5.38
C HIS A 77 -5.54 -9.45 6.45
N ALA A 78 -5.98 -8.58 7.35
CA ALA A 78 -6.90 -8.90 8.41
C ALA A 78 -8.20 -9.54 7.86
N GLY A 79 -8.59 -10.67 8.42
CA GLY A 79 -9.75 -11.45 7.97
C GLY A 79 -9.48 -12.40 6.80
N LEU A 80 -8.36 -12.25 6.09
CA LEU A 80 -7.96 -13.09 4.95
C LEU A 80 -6.64 -13.83 5.22
N GLU A 81 -6.38 -14.18 6.48
CA GLU A 81 -5.14 -14.84 6.88
C GLU A 81 -5.07 -16.31 6.40
N PRO A 82 -3.98 -16.72 5.73
CA PRO A 82 -3.79 -18.12 5.33
C PRO A 82 -3.45 -19.01 6.53
N LEU A 83 -3.64 -20.32 6.38
CA LEU A 83 -3.29 -21.30 7.42
C LEU A 83 -1.80 -21.28 7.81
N THR A 84 -0.91 -20.89 6.90
CA THR A 84 0.52 -20.71 7.22
C THR A 84 0.75 -19.62 8.27
N PHE A 85 -0.15 -18.63 8.33
CA PHE A 85 -0.12 -17.57 9.34
C PHE A 85 -0.88 -17.97 10.60
N THR A 86 -2.13 -18.43 10.48
CA THR A 86 -2.99 -18.68 11.66
C THR A 86 -2.49 -19.82 12.54
N ASN A 87 -1.81 -20.82 11.95
CA ASN A 87 -1.20 -21.93 12.70
C ASN A 87 -0.03 -21.51 13.62
N MET A 88 0.42 -20.26 13.54
CA MET A 88 1.47 -19.71 14.43
C MET A 88 0.90 -19.29 15.80
N PHE A 89 -0.42 -19.21 15.93
CA PHE A 89 -1.12 -18.75 17.12
C PHE A 89 -1.71 -19.93 17.90
N PRO A 90 -1.79 -19.86 19.24
CA PRO A 90 -2.37 -20.94 20.05
C PRO A 90 -3.84 -21.25 19.72
N SER A 91 -4.58 -20.23 19.32
CA SER A 91 -5.99 -20.30 18.92
C SER A 91 -6.26 -19.21 17.90
N TRP A 92 -7.09 -19.50 16.89
CA TRP A 92 -7.49 -18.55 15.87
C TRP A 92 -8.99 -18.67 15.58
N GLU A 93 -9.70 -17.55 15.65
CA GLU A 93 -11.10 -17.41 15.28
C GLU A 93 -11.20 -16.61 13.99
N HIS A 94 -11.93 -17.13 13.00
CA HIS A 94 -12.12 -16.42 11.74
C HIS A 94 -13.08 -15.24 11.92
N ARG A 95 -12.66 -14.05 11.46
CA ARG A 95 -13.40 -12.80 11.58
C ARG A 95 -14.05 -12.43 10.24
N GLU A 96 -15.23 -12.99 10.00
CA GLU A 96 -16.01 -12.77 8.78
C GLU A 96 -16.39 -11.28 8.60
N ASP A 97 -16.70 -10.60 9.71
CA ASP A 97 -16.97 -9.16 9.75
C ASP A 97 -15.81 -8.31 9.23
N ILE A 98 -14.57 -8.75 9.46
CA ILE A 98 -13.37 -8.06 8.97
C ILE A 98 -13.01 -8.51 7.56
N ALA A 99 -13.22 -9.79 7.23
CA ALA A 99 -13.01 -10.31 5.89
C ALA A 99 -13.86 -9.55 4.86
N GLU A 100 -15.15 -9.33 5.15
CA GLU A 100 -16.04 -8.55 4.29
C GLU A 100 -15.53 -7.12 4.06
N ILE A 101 -15.03 -6.44 5.10
CA ILE A 101 -14.46 -5.09 4.98
C ILE A 101 -13.24 -5.09 4.06
N THR A 102 -12.33 -6.04 4.28
CA THR A 102 -11.09 -6.16 3.50
C THR A 102 -11.39 -6.46 2.03
N GLU A 103 -12.32 -7.38 1.75
CA GLU A 103 -12.74 -7.70 0.38
C GLU A 103 -13.44 -6.53 -0.34
N MET A 104 -14.13 -5.66 0.40
CA MET A 104 -14.77 -4.47 -0.18
C MET A 104 -13.77 -3.34 -0.52
N ASP A 105 -12.74 -3.13 0.30
CA ASP A 105 -11.74 -2.05 0.07
C ASP A 105 -10.67 -2.46 -0.95
N MET A 106 -10.59 -3.74 -1.28
CA MET A 106 -9.50 -4.30 -2.06
C MET A 106 -10.05 -5.19 -3.18
N GLU A 107 -9.67 -4.93 -4.44
CA GLU A 107 -9.75 -5.93 -5.53
C GLU A 107 -8.73 -7.06 -5.29
N VAL A 108 -8.60 -7.54 -4.05
CA VAL A 108 -7.58 -8.51 -3.68
C VAL A 108 -8.13 -9.90 -3.88
N SER A 109 -7.44 -10.61 -4.79
CA SER A 109 -7.60 -12.04 -4.95
C SER A 109 -7.05 -12.74 -3.71
N ASN A 110 -7.61 -13.91 -3.40
CA ASN A 110 -7.21 -14.78 -2.29
C ASN A 110 -5.81 -15.44 -2.52
N GLN A 111 -4.87 -14.69 -3.12
CA GLN A 111 -3.54 -15.13 -3.51
C GLN A 111 -2.51 -14.74 -2.46
N ILE A 112 -1.44 -15.52 -2.40
CA ILE A 112 -0.28 -15.22 -1.56
C ILE A 112 0.47 -14.04 -2.19
N ILE A 113 0.58 -12.94 -1.45
CA ILE A 113 1.19 -11.69 -1.93
C ILE A 113 2.59 -11.52 -1.33
N LEU A 114 3.61 -11.33 -2.16
CA LEU A 114 4.96 -11.02 -1.69
C LEU A 114 5.09 -9.53 -1.35
N VAL A 115 5.72 -9.23 -0.21
CA VAL A 115 6.01 -7.85 0.22
C VAL A 115 6.84 -7.11 -0.84
N GLU A 116 7.80 -7.79 -1.47
CA GLU A 116 8.65 -7.20 -2.50
C GLU A 116 7.87 -6.78 -3.75
N GLU A 117 6.86 -7.55 -4.16
CA GLU A 117 6.02 -7.22 -5.32
C GLU A 117 5.12 -6.01 -5.06
N VAL A 118 4.52 -5.92 -3.86
CA VAL A 118 3.69 -4.77 -3.49
C VAL A 118 4.56 -3.53 -3.31
N LEU A 119 5.71 -3.66 -2.66
CA LEU A 119 6.63 -2.55 -2.49
C LEU A 119 7.14 -2.04 -3.84
N ALA A 120 7.45 -2.93 -4.79
CA ALA A 120 7.84 -2.52 -6.14
C ALA A 120 6.75 -1.69 -6.83
N LYS A 121 5.48 -2.04 -6.63
CA LYS A 121 4.33 -1.24 -7.13
C LYS A 121 4.24 0.11 -6.43
N LEU A 122 4.40 0.18 -5.10
CA LEU A 122 4.36 1.43 -4.33
C LEU A 122 5.57 2.35 -4.59
N CYS A 123 6.71 1.77 -4.97
CA CYS A 123 7.92 2.50 -5.35
C CYS A 123 7.92 2.94 -6.81
N LYS A 124 6.90 2.57 -7.60
CA LYS A 124 6.79 2.99 -8.99
C LYS A 124 6.58 4.50 -9.03
N THR A 125 7.52 5.19 -9.66
CA THR A 125 7.50 6.67 -9.78
C THR A 125 6.94 7.14 -11.10
N ILE A 126 6.70 6.23 -12.05
CA ILE A 126 6.24 6.56 -13.41
C ILE A 126 5.11 5.61 -13.81
N TYR A 127 3.97 6.15 -14.22
CA TYR A 127 2.80 5.42 -14.70
C TYR A 127 2.40 5.93 -16.09
N PRO A 128 1.87 5.05 -16.96
CA PRO A 128 1.23 5.49 -18.21
C PRO A 128 0.13 6.52 -17.94
N LEU A 129 -0.01 7.51 -18.82
CA LEU A 129 -1.05 8.53 -18.70
C LEU A 129 -2.46 7.94 -18.54
N ALA A 130 -2.76 6.84 -19.25
CA ALA A 130 -4.05 6.16 -19.17
C ALA A 130 -4.37 5.67 -17.75
N ASP A 131 -3.39 5.16 -17.01
CA ASP A 131 -3.57 4.67 -15.64
C ASP A 131 -3.86 5.81 -14.66
N LEU A 132 -3.28 7.00 -14.88
CA LEU A 132 -3.49 8.18 -14.03
C LEU A 132 -4.81 8.90 -14.33
N LEU A 133 -5.37 8.70 -15.53
CA LEU A 133 -6.70 9.17 -15.90
C LEU A 133 -7.82 8.19 -15.49
N ALA A 134 -7.51 6.91 -15.33
CA ALA A 134 -8.44 5.90 -14.86
C ALA A 134 -8.78 6.08 -13.36
N ARG A 135 -9.92 5.48 -12.96
CA ARG A 135 -10.33 5.38 -11.56
C ARG A 135 -10.74 3.93 -11.26
N PRO A 136 -10.32 3.33 -10.13
CA PRO A 136 -9.49 3.91 -9.07
C PRO A 136 -8.04 4.21 -9.52
N LEU A 137 -7.38 5.16 -8.84
CA LEU A 137 -5.97 5.46 -9.10
C LEU A 137 -5.08 4.31 -8.63
N PRO A 138 -3.90 4.10 -9.27
CA PRO A 138 -2.94 3.11 -8.81
C PRO A 138 -2.51 3.35 -7.36
N GLU A 139 -2.21 2.26 -6.66
CA GLU A 139 -1.85 2.30 -5.24
C GLU A 139 -0.56 3.11 -5.01
N GLY A 140 -0.58 4.03 -4.05
CA GLY A 140 0.57 4.89 -3.72
C GLY A 140 0.69 6.18 -4.55
N VAL A 141 -0.19 6.39 -5.54
CA VAL A 141 -0.24 7.62 -6.33
C VAL A 141 -0.92 8.75 -5.55
N ASP A 142 -0.27 9.91 -5.45
CA ASP A 142 -0.86 11.12 -4.87
C ASP A 142 -1.86 11.74 -5.88
N PRO A 143 -3.19 11.72 -5.60
CA PRO A 143 -4.21 12.26 -6.50
C PRO A 143 -4.04 13.76 -6.76
N LEU A 144 -3.37 14.48 -5.86
CA LEU A 144 -3.15 15.92 -6.01
C LEU A 144 -1.93 16.25 -6.86
N LYS A 145 -1.10 15.26 -7.18
CA LYS A 145 0.20 15.43 -7.85
C LYS A 145 0.40 14.41 -8.97
N LEU A 146 -0.65 14.07 -9.72
CA LEU A 146 -0.57 13.08 -10.80
C LEU A 146 0.52 13.39 -11.84
N GLU A 147 0.82 14.67 -12.06
CA GLU A 147 1.83 15.12 -13.02
C GLU A 147 3.26 14.67 -12.71
N ILE A 148 3.59 14.39 -11.44
CA ILE A 148 4.94 13.95 -11.06
C ILE A 148 5.22 12.51 -11.48
N TYR A 149 4.15 11.75 -11.74
CA TYR A 149 4.18 10.34 -12.08
C TYR A 149 4.21 10.07 -13.59
N LEU A 150 4.31 11.11 -14.41
CA LEU A 150 4.43 10.98 -15.86
C LEU A 150 5.91 11.03 -16.28
N THR A 151 6.25 10.40 -17.40
CA THR A 151 7.49 10.71 -18.13
C THR A 151 7.42 12.14 -18.67
N ASP A 152 8.54 12.71 -19.12
CA ASP A 152 8.52 14.03 -19.75
C ASP A 152 7.70 14.02 -21.05
N GLU A 153 7.78 12.92 -21.81
CA GLU A 153 7.01 12.70 -23.04
C GLU A 153 5.50 12.65 -22.77
N ASP A 154 5.06 11.86 -21.79
CA ASP A 154 3.63 11.78 -21.43
C ASP A 154 3.13 13.06 -20.76
N PHE A 155 4.00 13.77 -20.03
CA PHE A 155 3.68 15.06 -19.43
C PHE A 155 3.41 16.11 -20.51
N GLU A 156 4.31 16.22 -21.48
CA GLU A 156 4.16 17.13 -22.63
C GLU A 156 2.91 16.79 -23.43
N PHE A 157 2.66 15.51 -23.69
CA PHE A 157 1.45 15.06 -24.37
C PHE A 157 0.17 15.39 -23.59
N ALA A 158 0.17 15.24 -22.26
CA ALA A 158 -1.01 15.49 -21.44
C ALA A 158 -1.32 16.98 -21.27
N LEU A 159 -0.30 17.80 -21.01
CA LEU A 159 -0.44 19.21 -20.62
C LEU A 159 -0.14 20.19 -21.75
N ASP A 160 0.26 19.71 -22.93
CA ASP A 160 0.66 20.50 -24.10
C ASP A 160 1.78 21.52 -23.78
N MET A 161 2.66 21.21 -22.84
CA MET A 161 3.81 22.05 -22.43
C MET A 161 4.87 21.24 -21.70
N THR A 162 6.09 21.76 -21.67
CA THR A 162 7.21 21.11 -20.96
C THR A 162 7.06 21.23 -19.45
N ARG A 163 7.74 20.33 -18.71
CA ARG A 163 7.73 20.32 -17.24
C ARG A 163 8.29 21.62 -16.65
N ASP A 164 9.32 22.17 -17.28
CA ASP A 164 9.94 23.44 -16.85
C ASP A 164 9.00 24.63 -17.05
N GLU A 165 8.30 24.69 -18.18
CA GLU A 165 7.30 25.74 -18.44
C GLU A 165 6.16 25.67 -17.43
N TYR A 166 5.65 24.47 -17.15
CA TYR A 166 4.61 24.26 -16.15
C TYR A 166 5.06 24.69 -14.74
N ASN A 167 6.27 24.32 -14.34
CA ASN A 167 6.84 24.67 -13.03
C ASN A 167 7.05 26.18 -12.87
N ALA A 168 7.25 26.92 -13.96
CA ALA A 168 7.34 28.38 -13.95
C ALA A 168 5.97 29.08 -13.81
N LEU A 169 4.86 28.37 -14.00
CA LEU A 169 3.52 28.95 -13.85
C LEU A 169 3.15 29.14 -12.36
N PRO A 170 2.33 30.17 -12.04
CA PRO A 170 1.73 30.26 -10.71
C PRO A 170 0.92 29.01 -10.35
N THR A 171 0.92 28.61 -9.07
CA THR A 171 0.25 27.40 -8.57
C THR A 171 -1.23 27.31 -8.96
N TRP A 172 -1.96 28.44 -8.96
CA TRP A 172 -3.37 28.45 -9.36
C TRP A 172 -3.57 28.06 -10.83
N LYS A 173 -2.62 28.41 -11.71
CA LYS A 173 -2.65 28.09 -13.14
C LYS A 173 -2.28 26.62 -13.37
N GLN A 174 -1.29 26.12 -12.63
CA GLN A 174 -0.94 24.69 -12.61
C GLN A 174 -2.15 23.82 -12.24
N VAL A 175 -2.83 24.15 -11.14
CA VAL A 175 -4.04 23.42 -10.70
C VAL A 175 -5.16 23.46 -11.74
N ASN A 176 -5.38 24.60 -12.39
CA ASN A 176 -6.41 24.74 -13.42
C ASN A 176 -6.11 23.88 -14.67
N LEU A 177 -4.83 23.82 -15.09
CA LEU A 177 -4.41 22.98 -16.22
C LEU A 177 -4.63 21.49 -15.91
N LYS A 178 -4.23 21.05 -14.72
CA LYS A 178 -4.46 19.66 -14.28
C LYS A 178 -5.93 19.28 -14.27
N LYS A 179 -6.77 20.14 -13.70
CA LYS A 179 -8.24 19.94 -13.69
C LYS A 179 -8.81 19.85 -15.09
N ALA A 180 -8.37 20.71 -16.01
CA ALA A 180 -8.83 20.69 -17.39
C ALA A 180 -8.47 19.39 -18.13
N LYS A 181 -7.37 18.73 -17.73
CA LYS A 181 -6.86 17.50 -18.33
C LYS A 181 -7.21 16.23 -17.54
N GLY A 182 -8.00 16.34 -16.46
CA GLY A 182 -8.39 15.19 -15.62
C GLY A 182 -7.29 14.67 -14.69
N LEU A 183 -6.19 15.42 -14.53
CA LEU A 183 -5.07 15.11 -13.63
C LEU A 183 -5.29 15.71 -12.23
N PHE A 184 -6.53 15.69 -11.72
CA PHE A 184 -6.92 16.21 -10.41
C PHE A 184 -7.95 15.31 -9.72
#